data_AF-A0AA93BDK3-F1
#
_entry.id   AF-A0AA93BDK3-F1
#
_cell.length_a   1.000
_cell.length_b   1.000
_cell.length_c   1.000
_cell.angle_alpha   90.00
_cell.angle_beta   90.00
_cell.angle_gamma   90.00
#
_symmetry.space_group_name_H-M   'P 1'
#
loop_
_entity.id
_entity.type
_entity.pdbx_description
1 polymer ?
#
loop_
_entity_poly.entity_id
_entity_poly.type
_entity_poly.pdbx_seq_one_letter_code
_entity_poly.pdbx_strand_id
1 'polypeptide(L)'
;MNIKSILRSIRFLALLIGSMMMAGCSNSDKPAYLEPHLITTEATHITRTEATLNGAATIEGETEMPKLLFRYGTSESMNLNTSEVHAQGADVSLVLTGLKAGTTYYYMLQGNNGRTTTTSNMMSFTTQPNISPKLSSTTLLSHGPMSAFVSYEITDDGGELMTETGCYVYLTGEPENKQKCIVENFDGKKGKIKLRIGNLERNAHYEFQPFARNRVGETIGTAIKYDTSDAITLNETGELIQLMSNHLYEYTQLTIAGTLNGEDLSCMRMMMGRDNDNAVTPGKLSDIDLTDVHLAAGGMVGPYHHEAAENQIVQGTFAGCEKLTHVVLPADATTIEKDAFADCTSLREIEIPASAGSILPSSGCTALEALTVSPANANYKSQDGVLLNAEGNRIVWFPMGKKGKYTLPSAFTSIGAYAFKECSIEAFYLSDNVKTLGQGAFMDSQIKEIHLGAGIKLIPTGVFQGCRKLTKVYLGANTEQISNYAFDGSPLTDLYVSASMIPYCEENAFANKVEDFFATCVLHVPAGMKKSYQNHKIWGKFTHIVEE
;
A
#
# COMPACT_ATOMS: atom_id res chain seq x y z
N MET A 1 -24.76 -52.06 -66.71
CA MET A 1 -23.68 -52.96 -67.15
C MET A 1 -23.73 -54.17 -66.21
N ASN A 2 -24.41 -55.26 -66.57
CA ASN A 2 -23.81 -56.47 -67.19
C ASN A 2 -22.52 -56.91 -66.43
N ILE A 3 -22.32 -58.14 -65.96
CA ILE A 3 -22.82 -59.43 -66.47
C ILE A 3 -22.39 -60.58 -65.52
N LYS A 4 -23.24 -61.61 -65.42
CA LYS A 4 -22.98 -63.06 -65.17
C LYS A 4 -22.45 -63.53 -63.79
N SER A 5 -23.24 -64.30 -63.03
CA SER A 5 -23.69 -65.71 -63.20
C SER A 5 -22.72 -66.71 -62.59
N ILE A 6 -23.22 -67.69 -61.83
CA ILE A 6 -23.41 -69.10 -62.25
C ILE A 6 -24.34 -69.72 -61.19
N LEU A 7 -25.57 -70.11 -61.56
CA LEU A 7 -26.01 -71.51 -61.83
C LEU A 7 -25.98 -72.40 -60.57
N ARG A 8 -26.94 -73.26 -60.24
CA ARG A 8 -28.20 -73.71 -60.84
C ARG A 8 -28.66 -74.85 -59.92
N SER A 9 -29.95 -74.95 -59.61
CA SER A 9 -30.72 -76.20 -59.64
C SER A 9 -32.20 -75.81 -59.52
N ILE A 10 -32.96 -75.73 -60.62
CA ILE A 10 -33.70 -76.85 -61.26
C ILE A 10 -34.90 -77.26 -60.38
N ARG A 11 -36.18 -77.33 -60.78
CA ARG A 11 -36.96 -77.16 -62.03
C ARG A 11 -38.45 -77.20 -61.59
N PHE A 12 -39.28 -76.24 -62.03
CA PHE A 12 -40.42 -76.39 -62.96
C PHE A 12 -41.67 -77.18 -62.50
N LEU A 13 -42.85 -76.53 -62.44
CA LEU A 13 -44.01 -76.68 -63.38
C LEU A 13 -45.25 -75.90 -62.84
N ALA A 14 -45.59 -74.74 -63.40
CA ALA A 14 -46.79 -74.42 -64.22
C ALA A 14 -48.17 -74.52 -63.50
N LEU A 15 -48.85 -73.41 -63.17
CA LEU A 15 -49.85 -72.66 -63.99
C LEU A 15 -51.25 -73.31 -64.01
N LEU A 16 -52.23 -72.73 -63.28
CA LEU A 16 -53.53 -72.21 -63.78
C LEU A 16 -54.59 -72.09 -62.65
N ILE A 17 -55.14 -70.86 -62.52
CA ILE A 17 -56.56 -70.47 -62.44
C ILE A 17 -57.52 -71.27 -61.54
N GLY A 18 -58.24 -70.55 -60.67
CA GLY A 18 -59.60 -70.96 -60.27
C GLY A 18 -60.02 -70.49 -58.89
N SER A 19 -60.89 -69.49 -58.84
CA SER A 19 -61.61 -69.02 -57.65
C SER A 19 -62.36 -70.11 -56.89
N MET A 20 -62.24 -70.16 -55.57
CA MET A 20 -63.30 -70.63 -54.65
C MET A 20 -63.11 -70.01 -53.25
N MET A 21 -64.18 -69.40 -52.74
CA MET A 21 -64.27 -68.80 -51.42
C MET A 21 -64.29 -69.88 -50.32
N MET A 22 -63.57 -69.64 -49.20
CA MET A 22 -64.11 -69.46 -47.83
C MET A 22 -63.14 -69.91 -46.72
N ALA A 23 -63.14 -69.10 -45.66
CA ALA A 23 -62.87 -69.38 -44.24
C ALA A 23 -61.43 -69.34 -43.67
N GLY A 24 -61.21 -68.37 -42.77
CA GLY A 24 -60.27 -68.38 -41.63
C GLY A 24 -58.79 -68.12 -41.98
N CYS A 25 -58.06 -67.14 -41.44
CA CYS A 25 -58.18 -66.43 -40.17
C CYS A 25 -57.97 -64.92 -40.38
N SER A 26 -58.84 -64.11 -39.78
CA SER A 26 -58.60 -62.69 -39.57
C SER A 26 -57.36 -62.50 -38.70
N ASN A 27 -56.57 -61.46 -38.99
CA ASN A 27 -55.52 -60.94 -38.10
C ASN A 27 -56.13 -60.50 -36.75
N SER A 28 -56.21 -61.42 -35.81
CA SER A 28 -56.32 -61.21 -34.36
C SER A 28 -55.47 -62.34 -33.76
N ASP A 29 -54.32 -62.09 -33.15
CA ASP A 29 -54.21 -61.46 -31.84
C ASP A 29 -52.81 -60.84 -31.69
N LYS A 30 -52.68 -59.51 -31.79
CA LYS A 30 -51.60 -58.83 -31.08
C LYS A 30 -52.14 -58.54 -29.67
N PRO A 31 -51.45 -58.93 -28.58
CA PRO A 31 -51.89 -58.60 -27.23
C PRO A 31 -52.13 -57.09 -27.10
N ALA A 32 -53.26 -56.67 -26.53
CA ALA A 32 -53.57 -55.25 -26.32
C ALA A 32 -52.62 -54.57 -25.30
N TYR A 33 -52.02 -55.37 -24.42
CA TYR A 33 -51.07 -54.97 -23.40
C TYR A 33 -49.72 -55.66 -23.64
N LEU A 34 -48.76 -54.91 -24.18
CA LEU A 34 -47.38 -55.37 -24.38
C LEU A 34 -46.52 -54.90 -23.20
N GLU A 35 -45.48 -55.68 -22.88
CA GLU A 35 -44.51 -55.26 -21.86
C GLU A 35 -43.76 -53.99 -22.32
N PRO A 36 -43.55 -53.01 -21.44
CA PRO A 36 -42.80 -51.80 -21.77
C PRO A 36 -41.36 -52.17 -22.12
N HIS A 37 -40.84 -51.59 -23.20
CA HIS A 37 -39.48 -51.84 -23.63
C HIS A 37 -38.54 -50.83 -22.97
N LEU A 38 -37.68 -51.33 -22.09
CA LEU A 38 -36.71 -50.55 -21.33
C LEU A 38 -35.29 -50.81 -21.83
N ILE A 39 -34.52 -49.76 -22.07
CA ILE A 39 -33.10 -49.83 -22.43
C ILE A 39 -32.31 -48.95 -21.46
N THR A 40 -31.14 -49.40 -21.02
CA THR A 40 -30.17 -48.56 -20.32
C THR A 40 -29.05 -48.20 -21.28
N THR A 41 -28.71 -46.92 -21.34
CA THR A 41 -27.65 -46.38 -22.19
C THR A 41 -26.50 -45.85 -21.34
N GLU A 42 -25.39 -45.50 -21.97
CA GLU A 42 -24.17 -45.06 -21.27
C GLU A 42 -24.42 -43.91 -20.29
N ALA A 43 -23.79 -44.02 -19.12
CA ALA A 43 -23.78 -42.95 -18.14
C ALA A 43 -22.92 -41.80 -18.66
N THR A 44 -23.36 -40.58 -18.37
CA THR A 44 -22.68 -39.36 -18.81
C THR A 44 -22.35 -38.49 -17.60
N HIS A 45 -21.54 -37.44 -17.78
CA HIS A 45 -21.17 -36.53 -16.69
C HIS A 45 -20.59 -37.27 -15.46
N ILE A 46 -19.75 -38.28 -15.71
CA ILE A 46 -19.15 -39.08 -14.64
C ILE A 46 -18.04 -38.28 -13.98
N THR A 47 -18.25 -37.93 -12.71
CA THR A 47 -17.27 -37.27 -11.85
C THR A 47 -16.74 -38.27 -10.80
N ARG A 48 -16.04 -37.77 -9.78
CA ARG A 48 -15.59 -38.59 -8.64
C ARG A 48 -16.73 -39.00 -7.71
N THR A 49 -17.82 -38.23 -7.67
CA THR A 49 -18.92 -38.38 -6.70
C THR A 49 -20.30 -38.41 -7.35
N GLU A 50 -20.38 -38.22 -8.66
CA GLU A 50 -21.65 -38.13 -9.38
C GLU A 50 -21.56 -38.80 -10.75
N ALA A 51 -22.71 -39.23 -11.26
CA ALA A 51 -22.86 -39.65 -12.64
C ALA A 51 -24.33 -39.49 -13.06
N THR A 52 -24.56 -39.16 -14.33
CA THR A 52 -25.90 -39.14 -14.91
C THR A 52 -26.19 -40.49 -15.52
N LEU A 53 -27.14 -41.23 -14.94
CA LEU A 53 -27.63 -42.49 -15.47
C LEU A 53 -28.64 -42.21 -16.57
N ASN A 54 -28.53 -42.91 -17.69
CA ASN A 54 -29.38 -42.71 -18.85
C ASN A 54 -30.04 -44.02 -19.28
N GLY A 55 -31.22 -43.89 -19.87
CA GLY A 55 -31.95 -44.98 -20.47
C GLY A 55 -33.11 -44.47 -21.32
N ALA A 56 -33.87 -45.41 -21.86
CA ALA A 56 -35.09 -45.12 -22.59
C ALA A 56 -36.20 -46.09 -22.18
N ALA A 57 -37.42 -45.60 -22.14
CA ALA A 57 -38.62 -46.37 -21.87
C ALA A 57 -39.65 -46.08 -22.97
N THR A 58 -40.11 -47.13 -23.65
CA THR A 58 -41.10 -47.03 -24.73
C THR A 58 -42.25 -47.98 -24.46
N ILE A 59 -43.47 -47.54 -24.77
CA ILE A 59 -44.70 -48.32 -24.63
C ILE A 59 -45.29 -48.56 -26.02
N GLU A 60 -45.80 -49.77 -26.24
CA GLU A 60 -46.56 -50.13 -27.44
C GLU A 60 -47.97 -50.60 -27.03
N GLY A 61 -49.00 -50.23 -27.80
CA GLY A 61 -50.39 -50.59 -27.49
C GLY A 61 -51.02 -49.70 -26.43
N GLU A 62 -51.92 -50.27 -25.60
CA GLU A 62 -52.67 -49.54 -24.57
C GLU A 62 -52.01 -49.58 -23.17
N THR A 63 -50.73 -49.99 -23.08
CA THR A 63 -50.00 -50.11 -21.81
C THR A 63 -49.63 -48.74 -21.22
N GLU A 64 -49.99 -48.47 -19.97
CA GLU A 64 -49.51 -47.30 -19.23
C GLU A 64 -48.03 -47.40 -18.87
N MET A 65 -47.31 -46.28 -18.89
CA MET A 65 -45.90 -46.23 -18.50
C MET A 65 -45.75 -46.68 -17.03
N PRO A 66 -44.92 -47.70 -16.73
CA PRO A 66 -44.71 -48.13 -15.35
C PRO A 66 -43.96 -47.07 -14.55
N LYS A 67 -43.97 -47.19 -13.22
CA LYS A 67 -43.09 -46.42 -12.36
C LYS A 67 -41.65 -46.84 -12.63
N LEU A 68 -40.80 -45.89 -13.03
CA LEU A 68 -39.42 -46.16 -13.40
C LEU A 68 -38.49 -45.78 -12.25
N LEU A 69 -37.43 -46.55 -12.06
CA LEU A 69 -36.28 -46.21 -11.21
C LEU A 69 -35.02 -46.84 -11.78
N PHE A 70 -33.85 -46.34 -11.41
CA PHE A 70 -32.60 -47.05 -11.65
C PHE A 70 -32.27 -47.92 -10.44
N ARG A 71 -31.94 -49.18 -10.71
CA ARG A 71 -31.21 -50.02 -9.76
C ARG A 71 -29.72 -49.79 -9.99
N TYR A 72 -28.95 -49.70 -8.92
CA TYR A 72 -27.50 -49.52 -9.00
C TYR A 72 -26.75 -50.14 -7.83
N GLY A 73 -25.44 -50.31 -7.96
CA GLY A 73 -24.59 -50.77 -6.85
C GLY A 73 -23.15 -51.03 -7.29
N THR A 74 -22.26 -51.26 -6.33
CA THR A 74 -20.84 -51.58 -6.61
C THR A 74 -20.61 -53.05 -6.96
N SER A 75 -21.69 -53.83 -7.05
CA SER A 75 -21.74 -55.22 -7.51
C SER A 75 -22.87 -55.36 -8.53
N GLU A 76 -22.78 -56.37 -9.39
CA GLU A 76 -23.80 -56.67 -10.41
C GLU A 76 -25.20 -56.93 -9.82
N SER A 77 -25.29 -57.24 -8.51
CA SER A 77 -26.57 -57.42 -7.83
C SER A 77 -27.38 -56.13 -7.65
N MET A 78 -26.75 -54.95 -7.79
CA MET A 78 -27.38 -53.62 -7.75
C MET A 78 -28.36 -53.44 -6.57
N ASN A 79 -27.82 -53.51 -5.35
CA ASN A 79 -28.61 -53.56 -4.12
C ASN A 79 -29.25 -52.20 -3.72
N LEU A 80 -29.03 -51.14 -4.49
CA LEU A 80 -29.57 -49.80 -4.24
C LEU A 80 -30.56 -49.43 -5.33
N ASN A 81 -31.54 -48.61 -4.97
CA ASN A 81 -32.53 -48.05 -5.89
C ASN A 81 -32.47 -46.54 -5.80
N THR A 82 -32.69 -45.87 -6.93
CA THR A 82 -32.93 -44.42 -6.95
C THR A 82 -34.37 -44.12 -6.55
N SER A 83 -34.65 -42.82 -6.37
CA SER A 83 -36.02 -42.31 -6.42
C SER A 83 -36.68 -42.65 -7.77
N GLU A 84 -38.01 -42.61 -7.80
CA GLU A 84 -38.78 -42.74 -9.04
C GLU A 84 -38.34 -41.66 -10.04
N VAL A 85 -38.16 -42.05 -11.30
CA VAL A 85 -37.76 -41.18 -12.42
C VAL A 85 -38.88 -41.16 -13.45
N HIS A 86 -39.12 -40.01 -14.06
CA HIS A 86 -40.13 -39.86 -15.10
C HIS A 86 -39.46 -39.81 -16.47
N ALA A 87 -40.04 -40.49 -17.45
CA ALA A 87 -39.60 -40.39 -18.84
C ALA A 87 -40.00 -39.03 -19.43
N GLN A 88 -39.10 -38.40 -20.17
CA GLN A 88 -39.38 -37.23 -21.00
C GLN A 88 -39.43 -37.69 -22.47
N GLY A 89 -40.63 -37.95 -22.96
CA GLY A 89 -40.79 -38.70 -24.22
C GLY A 89 -40.34 -40.15 -24.01
N ALA A 90 -39.34 -40.60 -24.78
CA ALA A 90 -38.74 -41.92 -24.62
C ALA A 90 -37.57 -41.93 -23.62
N ASP A 91 -36.95 -40.77 -23.34
CA ASP A 91 -35.69 -40.71 -22.60
C ASP A 91 -35.91 -40.67 -21.09
N VAL A 92 -35.03 -41.34 -20.36
CA VAL A 92 -35.05 -41.42 -18.90
C VAL A 92 -33.65 -41.10 -18.40
N SER A 93 -33.53 -40.08 -17.55
CA SER A 93 -32.24 -39.66 -17.02
C SER A 93 -32.33 -39.24 -15.56
N LEU A 94 -31.29 -39.56 -14.78
CA LEU A 94 -31.18 -39.19 -13.37
C LEU A 94 -29.73 -38.93 -12.98
N VAL A 95 -29.47 -37.82 -12.29
CA VAL A 95 -28.18 -37.55 -11.65
C VAL A 95 -28.09 -38.32 -10.34
N LEU A 96 -27.15 -39.24 -10.27
CA LEU A 96 -26.78 -39.95 -9.05
C LEU A 96 -25.65 -39.19 -8.36
N THR A 97 -25.79 -38.93 -7.06
CA THR A 97 -24.81 -38.21 -6.24
C THR A 97 -24.34 -39.06 -5.06
N GLY A 98 -23.27 -38.62 -4.38
CA GLY A 98 -22.73 -39.33 -3.21
C GLY A 98 -21.98 -40.63 -3.54
N LEU A 99 -21.50 -40.78 -4.78
CA LEU A 99 -20.71 -41.93 -5.21
C LEU A 99 -19.31 -41.90 -4.60
N LYS A 100 -18.70 -43.08 -4.46
CA LYS A 100 -17.30 -43.22 -4.04
C LYS A 100 -16.38 -43.04 -5.25
N ALA A 101 -15.29 -42.30 -5.09
CA ALA A 101 -14.29 -42.11 -6.14
C ALA A 101 -13.61 -43.43 -6.54
N GLY A 102 -13.16 -43.52 -7.80
CA GLY A 102 -12.46 -44.69 -8.35
C GLY A 102 -13.24 -46.01 -8.28
N THR A 103 -14.57 -45.94 -8.15
CA THR A 103 -15.42 -47.10 -7.87
C THR A 103 -16.29 -47.40 -9.09
N THR A 104 -16.32 -48.67 -9.49
CA THR A 104 -17.22 -49.14 -10.55
C THR A 104 -18.62 -49.37 -10.00
N TYR A 105 -19.61 -48.77 -10.64
CA TYR A 105 -21.03 -48.96 -10.37
C TYR A 105 -21.69 -49.64 -11.56
N TYR A 106 -22.50 -50.65 -11.26
CA TYR A 106 -23.41 -51.31 -12.19
C TYR A 106 -24.78 -50.67 -12.02
N TYR A 107 -25.52 -50.48 -13.11
CA TYR A 107 -26.86 -49.90 -13.09
C TYR A 107 -27.75 -50.42 -14.22
N MET A 108 -29.05 -50.37 -13.99
CA MET A 108 -30.08 -50.71 -14.98
C MET A 108 -31.39 -49.98 -14.68
N LEU A 109 -32.20 -49.76 -15.71
CA LEU A 109 -33.54 -49.20 -15.60
C LEU A 109 -34.54 -50.30 -15.25
N GLN A 110 -35.38 -50.04 -14.26
CA GLN A 110 -36.44 -50.93 -13.80
C GLN A 110 -37.78 -50.22 -13.87
N GLY A 111 -38.79 -50.90 -14.42
CA GLY A 111 -40.18 -50.47 -14.42
C GLY A 111 -41.05 -51.40 -13.59
N ASN A 112 -41.96 -50.84 -12.79
CA ASN A 112 -42.95 -51.60 -12.03
C ASN A 112 -44.35 -50.99 -12.19
N ASN A 113 -45.33 -51.81 -12.57
CA ASN A 113 -46.75 -51.41 -12.75
C ASN A 113 -47.68 -51.93 -11.64
N GLY A 114 -47.12 -52.43 -10.53
CA GLY A 114 -47.85 -52.99 -9.39
C GLY A 114 -48.19 -54.48 -9.52
N ARG A 115 -47.93 -55.11 -10.68
CA ARG A 115 -48.15 -56.55 -10.91
C ARG A 115 -46.88 -57.27 -11.40
N THR A 116 -46.10 -56.61 -12.25
CA THR A 116 -44.90 -57.15 -12.87
C THR A 116 -43.75 -56.14 -12.81
N THR A 117 -42.53 -56.66 -12.74
CA THR A 117 -41.31 -55.87 -12.76
C THR A 117 -40.53 -56.19 -14.03
N THR A 118 -40.26 -55.19 -14.85
CA THR A 118 -39.46 -55.30 -16.08
C THR A 118 -38.12 -54.60 -15.86
N THR A 119 -37.05 -55.14 -16.40
CA THR A 119 -35.69 -54.58 -16.26
C THR A 119 -34.98 -54.54 -17.62
N SER A 120 -34.17 -53.52 -17.85
CA SER A 120 -33.38 -53.34 -19.07
C SER A 120 -32.07 -54.15 -19.08
N ASN A 121 -31.18 -53.89 -20.05
CA ASN A 121 -29.79 -54.34 -20.02
C ASN A 121 -29.00 -53.68 -18.87
N MET A 122 -28.06 -54.43 -18.29
CA MET A 122 -27.10 -53.89 -17.32
C MET A 122 -26.01 -53.08 -18.03
N MET A 123 -25.68 -51.93 -17.46
CA MET A 123 -24.53 -51.10 -17.84
C MET A 123 -23.65 -50.86 -16.62
N SER A 124 -22.42 -50.38 -16.84
CA SER A 124 -21.55 -49.95 -15.76
C SER A 124 -20.77 -48.70 -16.12
N PHE A 125 -20.31 -47.99 -15.11
CA PHE A 125 -19.39 -46.88 -15.23
C PHE A 125 -18.44 -46.85 -14.03
N THR A 126 -17.29 -46.22 -14.18
CA THR A 126 -16.31 -46.04 -13.09
C THR A 126 -16.15 -44.56 -12.80
N THR A 127 -16.38 -44.16 -11.54
CA THR A 127 -16.12 -42.78 -11.11
C THR A 127 -14.64 -42.44 -11.23
N GLN A 128 -14.34 -41.16 -11.41
CA GLN A 128 -12.94 -40.71 -11.45
C GLN A 128 -12.25 -41.01 -10.11
N PRO A 129 -10.97 -41.44 -10.09
CA PRO A 129 -10.24 -41.66 -8.85
C PRO A 129 -9.92 -40.34 -8.15
N ASN A 130 -9.61 -40.41 -6.86
CA ASN A 130 -8.99 -39.30 -6.16
C ASN A 130 -7.55 -39.11 -6.66
N ILE A 131 -7.12 -37.86 -6.74
CA ILE A 131 -5.82 -37.46 -7.29
C ILE A 131 -5.09 -36.57 -6.28
N SER A 132 -3.82 -36.28 -6.53
CA SER A 132 -3.14 -35.19 -5.82
C SER A 132 -3.78 -33.84 -6.20
N PRO A 133 -3.57 -32.79 -5.38
CA PRO A 133 -4.17 -31.48 -5.61
C PRO A 133 -3.78 -30.86 -6.95
N LYS A 134 -4.45 -29.80 -7.39
CA LYS A 134 -4.03 -29.00 -8.55
C LYS A 134 -3.76 -27.55 -8.13
N LEU A 135 -2.72 -26.98 -8.72
CA LEU A 135 -2.23 -25.64 -8.43
C LEU A 135 -2.29 -24.76 -9.68
N SER A 136 -2.54 -23.47 -9.48
CA SER A 136 -2.29 -22.43 -10.49
C SER A 136 -0.80 -22.02 -10.50
N SER A 137 -0.45 -21.11 -11.42
CA SER A 137 0.88 -20.49 -11.45
C SER A 137 1.08 -19.56 -10.25
N THR A 138 2.29 -19.56 -9.69
CA THR A 138 2.68 -18.64 -8.63
C THR A 138 2.86 -17.22 -9.16
N THR A 139 2.55 -16.24 -8.33
CA THR A 139 2.77 -14.82 -8.56
C THR A 139 3.54 -14.24 -7.38
N LEU A 140 4.46 -13.32 -7.68
CA LEU A 140 5.10 -12.48 -6.66
C LEU A 140 4.15 -11.31 -6.37
N LEU A 141 3.86 -11.08 -5.09
CA LEU A 141 3.07 -9.93 -4.63
C LEU A 141 4.03 -8.82 -4.20
N SER A 142 4.10 -8.53 -2.90
CA SER A 142 5.02 -7.57 -2.31
C SER A 142 6.36 -8.22 -2.00
N HIS A 143 7.47 -7.48 -2.06
CA HIS A 143 8.79 -8.02 -1.76
C HIS A 143 9.75 -6.98 -1.19
N GLY A 144 10.77 -7.46 -0.48
CA GLY A 144 11.83 -6.65 0.09
C GLY A 144 13.17 -7.39 0.10
N PRO A 145 14.17 -6.84 0.79
CA PRO A 145 15.56 -7.32 0.66
C PRO A 145 15.80 -8.72 1.19
N MET A 146 14.97 -9.18 2.14
CA MET A 146 15.15 -10.45 2.84
C MET A 146 13.84 -11.24 2.96
N SER A 147 12.81 -10.84 2.23
CA SER A 147 11.49 -11.46 2.28
C SER A 147 10.64 -11.14 1.05
N ALA A 148 9.64 -11.97 0.80
CA ALA A 148 8.68 -11.79 -0.26
C ALA A 148 7.33 -12.41 0.11
N PHE A 149 6.24 -11.83 -0.38
CA PHE A 149 4.93 -12.44 -0.42
C PHE A 149 4.71 -13.08 -1.79
N VAL A 150 4.28 -14.33 -1.79
CA VAL A 150 3.87 -15.04 -3.01
C VAL A 150 2.43 -15.48 -2.89
N SER A 151 1.76 -15.61 -4.03
CA SER A 151 0.41 -16.15 -4.10
C SER A 151 0.27 -17.17 -5.22
N TYR A 152 -0.49 -18.22 -4.91
CA TYR A 152 -0.90 -19.29 -5.81
C TYR A 152 -2.28 -19.78 -5.36
N GLU A 153 -2.98 -20.52 -6.22
CA GLU A 153 -4.31 -21.03 -5.91
C GLU A 153 -4.32 -22.55 -5.96
N ILE A 154 -4.93 -23.18 -4.95
CA ILE A 154 -5.29 -24.59 -5.00
C ILE A 154 -6.64 -24.68 -5.72
N THR A 155 -6.62 -25.06 -6.99
CA THR A 155 -7.81 -25.06 -7.87
C THR A 155 -8.69 -26.32 -7.69
N ASP A 156 -8.08 -27.42 -7.26
CA ASP A 156 -8.75 -28.70 -6.98
C ASP A 156 -8.01 -29.41 -5.85
N ASP A 157 -8.75 -29.91 -4.85
CA ASP A 157 -8.21 -30.67 -3.71
C ASP A 157 -7.96 -32.14 -4.03
N GLY A 158 -8.38 -32.59 -5.23
CA GLY A 158 -8.24 -33.96 -5.68
C GLY A 158 -9.20 -34.95 -5.01
N GLY A 159 -10.22 -34.46 -4.29
CA GLY A 159 -11.26 -35.28 -3.66
C GLY A 159 -10.90 -35.75 -2.25
N GLU A 160 -9.89 -35.13 -1.64
CA GLU A 160 -9.37 -35.47 -0.32
C GLU A 160 -9.11 -34.22 0.51
N LEU A 161 -9.12 -34.39 1.84
CA LEU A 161 -8.72 -33.32 2.73
C LEU A 161 -7.26 -32.93 2.51
N MET A 162 -7.05 -31.63 2.40
CA MET A 162 -5.74 -31.03 2.22
C MET A 162 -5.00 -31.02 3.57
N THR A 163 -3.75 -31.48 3.57
CA THR A 163 -2.96 -31.64 4.81
C THR A 163 -1.87 -30.59 4.96
N GLU A 164 -1.35 -30.07 3.85
CA GLU A 164 -0.23 -29.13 3.85
C GLU A 164 -0.14 -28.38 2.53
N THR A 165 0.31 -27.13 2.57
CA THR A 165 0.64 -26.34 1.38
C THR A 165 1.73 -25.32 1.72
N GLY A 166 2.49 -24.88 0.73
CA GLY A 166 3.60 -23.96 0.93
C GLY A 166 4.40 -23.71 -0.34
N CYS A 167 5.64 -23.25 -0.17
CA CYS A 167 6.62 -23.12 -1.24
C CYS A 167 7.93 -23.80 -0.86
N TYR A 168 8.52 -24.51 -1.80
CA TYR A 168 9.95 -24.81 -1.81
C TYR A 168 10.71 -23.57 -2.26
N VAL A 169 11.79 -23.26 -1.54
CA VAL A 169 12.61 -22.06 -1.76
C VAL A 169 14.05 -22.50 -1.86
N TYR A 170 14.73 -22.12 -2.94
CA TYR A 170 16.13 -22.48 -3.21
C TYR A 170 16.80 -21.41 -4.06
N LEU A 171 18.13 -21.36 -3.99
CA LEU A 171 18.92 -20.53 -4.89
C LEU A 171 18.81 -21.07 -6.32
N THR A 172 18.77 -20.16 -7.30
CA THR A 172 18.65 -20.49 -8.71
C THR A 172 19.82 -21.39 -9.13
N GLY A 173 19.50 -22.59 -9.63
CA GLY A 173 20.50 -23.59 -10.00
C GLY A 173 20.84 -24.62 -8.91
N GLU A 174 20.28 -24.50 -7.70
CA GLU A 174 20.52 -25.42 -6.57
C GLU A 174 19.23 -26.09 -6.02
N PRO A 175 18.42 -26.78 -6.85
CA PRO A 175 17.13 -27.36 -6.43
C PRO A 175 17.25 -28.43 -5.34
N GLU A 176 18.42 -29.05 -5.19
CA GLU A 176 18.73 -30.01 -4.12
C GLU A 176 18.78 -29.39 -2.72
N ASN A 177 19.10 -28.09 -2.62
CA ASN A 177 19.20 -27.35 -1.36
C ASN A 177 17.88 -26.70 -0.94
N LYS A 178 16.74 -27.20 -1.45
CA LYS A 178 15.43 -26.59 -1.21
C LYS A 178 15.04 -26.61 0.27
N GLN A 179 14.69 -25.42 0.75
CA GLN A 179 14.03 -25.22 2.02
C GLN A 179 12.52 -25.24 1.82
N LYS A 180 11.78 -25.69 2.84
CA LYS A 180 10.32 -25.80 2.78
C LYS A 180 9.70 -24.74 3.66
N CYS A 181 9.04 -23.77 3.04
CA CYS A 181 8.25 -22.73 3.71
C CYS A 181 6.76 -23.13 3.66
N ILE A 182 6.12 -23.34 4.80
CA ILE A 182 4.75 -23.87 4.88
C ILE A 182 3.77 -22.80 5.36
N VAL A 183 2.50 -22.93 4.97
CA VAL A 183 1.42 -22.14 5.56
C VAL A 183 1.13 -22.69 6.97
N GLU A 184 1.45 -21.89 7.99
CA GLU A 184 1.15 -22.25 9.38
C GLU A 184 -0.37 -22.28 9.61
N ASN A 185 -0.84 -23.26 10.38
CA ASN A 185 -2.26 -23.44 10.72
C ASN A 185 -3.20 -23.48 9.51
N PHE A 186 -2.74 -24.08 8.41
CA PHE A 186 -3.54 -24.23 7.19
C PHE A 186 -4.89 -24.91 7.47
N ASP A 187 -5.98 -24.28 7.01
CA ASP A 187 -7.36 -24.70 7.31
C ASP A 187 -7.85 -25.89 6.46
N GLY A 188 -6.98 -26.41 5.58
CA GLY A 188 -7.27 -27.54 4.70
C GLY A 188 -8.24 -27.21 3.56
N LYS A 189 -8.53 -25.93 3.31
CA LYS A 189 -9.41 -25.53 2.22
C LYS A 189 -8.64 -25.16 0.97
N LYS A 190 -9.25 -25.46 -0.18
CA LYS A 190 -8.79 -24.98 -1.48
C LYS A 190 -9.09 -23.49 -1.65
N GLY A 191 -8.41 -22.84 -2.59
CA GLY A 191 -8.54 -21.41 -2.86
C GLY A 191 -7.20 -20.69 -2.91
N LYS A 192 -7.26 -19.36 -2.90
CA LYS A 192 -6.08 -18.49 -3.00
C LYS A 192 -5.26 -18.58 -1.71
N ILE A 193 -4.00 -18.93 -1.85
CA ILE A 193 -3.00 -18.93 -0.80
C ILE A 193 -2.11 -17.71 -0.97
N LYS A 194 -1.80 -17.06 0.16
CA LYS A 194 -0.80 -16.01 0.27
C LYS A 194 0.20 -16.44 1.33
N LEU A 195 1.48 -16.48 0.98
CA LEU A 195 2.54 -16.98 1.85
C LEU A 195 3.68 -15.97 1.91
N ARG A 196 4.15 -15.70 3.13
CA ARG A 196 5.38 -14.94 3.35
C ARG A 196 6.58 -15.89 3.33
N ILE A 197 7.52 -15.63 2.45
CA ILE A 197 8.86 -16.23 2.44
C ILE A 197 9.81 -15.22 3.10
N GLY A 198 10.54 -15.63 4.13
CA GLY A 198 11.46 -14.75 4.87
C GLY A 198 12.85 -15.35 5.02
N ASN A 199 13.75 -14.59 5.66
CA ASN A 199 15.16 -14.95 5.87
C ASN A 199 15.92 -15.22 4.56
N LEU A 200 15.56 -14.51 3.49
CA LEU A 200 16.29 -14.55 2.23
C LEU A 200 17.62 -13.80 2.36
N GLU A 201 18.62 -14.23 1.61
CA GLU A 201 19.87 -13.49 1.46
C GLU A 201 19.66 -12.27 0.56
N ARG A 202 20.34 -11.16 0.87
CA ARG A 202 20.33 -9.96 0.03
C ARG A 202 21.11 -10.20 -1.27
N ASN A 203 20.68 -9.57 -2.36
CA ASN A 203 21.35 -9.61 -3.67
C ASN A 203 21.60 -11.05 -4.17
N ALA A 204 20.61 -11.91 -4.01
CA ALA A 204 20.66 -13.33 -4.36
C ALA A 204 19.48 -13.72 -5.26
N HIS A 205 19.68 -14.77 -6.07
CA HIS A 205 18.73 -15.24 -7.07
C HIS A 205 17.99 -16.47 -6.55
N TYR A 206 16.68 -16.38 -6.32
CA TYR A 206 15.86 -17.46 -5.77
C TYR A 206 14.83 -18.00 -6.76
N GLU A 207 14.45 -19.26 -6.57
CA GLU A 207 13.27 -19.87 -7.16
C GLU A 207 12.26 -20.25 -6.06
N PHE A 208 11.00 -19.84 -6.27
CA PHE A 208 9.89 -20.17 -5.39
C PHE A 208 8.92 -21.12 -6.08
N GLN A 209 8.78 -22.32 -5.55
CA GLN A 209 8.00 -23.39 -6.17
C GLN A 209 6.88 -23.86 -5.24
N PRO A 210 5.60 -23.62 -5.59
CA PRO A 210 4.49 -23.92 -4.70
C PRO A 210 4.26 -25.43 -4.63
N PHE A 211 3.72 -25.91 -3.51
CA PHE A 211 3.27 -27.28 -3.38
C PHE A 211 1.98 -27.37 -2.57
N ALA A 212 1.19 -28.41 -2.82
CA ALA A 212 0.05 -28.78 -2.00
C ALA A 212 -0.05 -30.30 -1.89
N ARG A 213 -0.44 -30.80 -0.71
CA ARG A 213 -0.43 -32.22 -0.39
C ARG A 213 -1.74 -32.66 0.25
N ASN A 214 -2.30 -33.76 -0.26
CA ASN A 214 -3.39 -34.50 0.37
C ASN A 214 -2.91 -35.95 0.66
N ARG A 215 -3.83 -36.84 1.09
CA ARG A 215 -3.47 -38.24 1.36
C ARG A 215 -3.06 -39.06 0.12
N VAL A 216 -3.44 -38.63 -1.08
CA VAL A 216 -3.09 -39.30 -2.35
C VAL A 216 -1.68 -38.94 -2.78
N GLY A 217 -1.27 -37.69 -2.58
CA GLY A 217 0.09 -37.26 -2.89
C GLY A 217 0.30 -35.75 -2.82
N GLU A 218 1.48 -35.34 -3.27
CA GLU A 218 1.90 -33.95 -3.37
C GLU A 218 1.94 -33.51 -4.84
N THR A 219 1.43 -32.32 -5.09
CA THR A 219 1.58 -31.64 -6.37
C THR A 219 2.57 -30.51 -6.20
N ILE A 220 3.54 -30.44 -7.11
CA ILE A 220 4.54 -29.39 -7.19
C ILE A 220 4.19 -28.51 -8.40
N GLY A 221 4.02 -27.22 -8.17
CA GLY A 221 3.72 -26.27 -9.24
C GLY A 221 4.96 -25.77 -9.98
N THR A 222 4.73 -24.81 -10.86
CA THR A 222 5.82 -24.16 -11.61
C THR A 222 6.56 -23.18 -10.72
N ALA A 223 7.89 -23.18 -10.78
CA ALA A 223 8.72 -22.24 -10.05
C ALA A 223 8.68 -20.84 -10.70
N ILE A 224 8.71 -19.80 -9.86
CA ILE A 224 8.98 -18.42 -10.30
C ILE A 224 10.37 -17.99 -9.82
N LYS A 225 11.03 -17.17 -10.61
CA LYS A 225 12.34 -16.58 -10.26
C LYS A 225 12.15 -15.23 -9.59
N TYR A 226 12.97 -14.95 -8.60
CA TYR A 226 12.98 -13.67 -7.88
C TYR A 226 14.41 -13.33 -7.45
N ASP A 227 14.79 -12.07 -7.68
CA ASP A 227 16.08 -11.53 -7.30
C ASP A 227 15.88 -10.58 -6.13
N THR A 228 16.51 -10.86 -4.98
CA THR A 228 16.48 -9.92 -3.85
C THR A 228 17.33 -8.69 -4.19
N SER A 229 16.87 -7.52 -3.75
CA SER A 229 17.60 -6.25 -3.88
C SER A 229 17.38 -5.39 -2.64
N ASP A 230 18.05 -4.25 -2.52
CA ASP A 230 17.81 -3.32 -1.41
C ASP A 230 16.47 -2.55 -1.52
N ALA A 231 15.76 -2.68 -2.65
CA ALA A 231 14.46 -2.04 -2.88
C ALA A 231 13.29 -2.85 -2.30
N ILE A 232 12.28 -2.14 -1.83
CA ILE A 232 11.01 -2.69 -1.37
C ILE A 232 9.93 -2.35 -2.40
N THR A 233 9.06 -3.31 -2.69
CA THR A 233 7.86 -3.09 -3.50
C THR A 233 6.65 -3.61 -2.74
N LEU A 234 5.67 -2.74 -2.51
CA LEU A 234 4.43 -3.06 -1.80
C LEU A 234 3.23 -2.95 -2.75
N ASN A 235 2.63 -4.09 -3.06
CA ASN A 235 1.46 -4.17 -3.94
C ASN A 235 0.14 -4.09 -3.17
N GLU A 236 0.17 -4.33 -1.87
CA GLU A 236 -0.95 -4.16 -0.94
C GLU A 236 -0.48 -3.31 0.24
N THR A 237 -1.38 -2.47 0.76
CA THR A 237 -1.13 -1.60 1.92
C THR A 237 -1.19 -2.39 3.23
N GLY A 238 -0.48 -1.93 4.25
CA GLY A 238 -0.45 -2.50 5.60
C GLY A 238 0.42 -3.75 5.74
N GLU A 239 1.26 -4.03 4.73
CA GLU A 239 2.09 -5.23 4.67
C GLU A 239 3.54 -5.02 5.11
N LEU A 240 3.98 -3.76 5.24
CA LEU A 240 5.40 -3.48 5.46
C LEU A 240 5.91 -4.13 6.75
N ILE A 241 5.12 -4.10 7.81
CA ILE A 241 5.52 -4.68 9.11
C ILE A 241 5.70 -6.19 9.04
N GLN A 242 4.82 -6.91 8.35
CA GLN A 242 4.94 -8.34 8.16
C GLN A 242 6.07 -8.65 7.18
N LEU A 243 6.26 -7.85 6.13
CA LEU A 243 7.37 -8.03 5.19
C LEU A 243 8.72 -7.94 5.91
N MET A 244 8.92 -6.87 6.71
CA MET A 244 10.16 -6.64 7.45
C MET A 244 10.36 -7.63 8.60
N SER A 245 9.32 -7.89 9.39
CA SER A 245 9.30 -8.88 10.49
C SER A 245 10.56 -8.81 11.37
N ASN A 246 11.31 -9.91 11.50
CA ASN A 246 12.49 -10.01 12.37
C ASN A 246 13.62 -9.03 12.02
N HIS A 247 13.65 -8.48 10.81
CA HIS A 247 14.70 -7.55 10.34
C HIS A 247 14.29 -6.08 10.44
N LEU A 248 13.15 -5.76 11.08
CA LEU A 248 12.56 -4.42 11.12
C LEU A 248 13.54 -3.29 11.45
N TYR A 249 14.50 -3.49 12.36
CA TYR A 249 15.41 -2.44 12.84
C TYR A 249 16.83 -2.52 12.28
N GLU A 250 17.05 -3.30 11.22
CA GLU A 250 18.37 -3.51 10.62
C GLU A 250 18.75 -2.47 9.54
N TYR A 251 17.76 -1.69 9.08
CA TYR A 251 17.92 -0.79 7.95
C TYR A 251 18.32 0.63 8.38
N THR A 252 19.27 1.22 7.66
CA THR A 252 19.64 2.64 7.76
C THR A 252 19.13 3.45 6.56
N GLN A 253 18.89 2.77 5.43
CA GLN A 253 18.40 3.35 4.19
C GLN A 253 17.37 2.42 3.56
N LEU A 254 16.34 2.96 2.92
CA LEU A 254 15.35 2.22 2.15
C LEU A 254 14.85 3.01 0.94
N THR A 255 14.67 2.30 -0.17
CA THR A 255 13.89 2.76 -1.32
C THR A 255 12.63 1.92 -1.38
N ILE A 256 11.47 2.57 -1.40
CA ILE A 256 10.17 1.91 -1.40
C ILE A 256 9.40 2.34 -2.65
N ALA A 257 8.74 1.38 -3.30
CA ALA A 257 7.81 1.59 -4.39
C ALA A 257 6.46 0.93 -4.09
N GLY A 258 5.41 1.41 -4.72
CA GLY A 258 4.05 0.88 -4.57
C GLY A 258 3.19 1.72 -3.62
N THR A 259 2.25 1.10 -2.93
CA THR A 259 1.23 1.85 -2.17
C THR A 259 1.44 1.73 -0.66
N LEU A 260 1.50 2.86 0.05
CA LEU A 260 1.60 2.91 1.51
C LEU A 260 0.34 3.53 2.12
N ASN A 261 -0.14 2.95 3.22
CA ASN A 261 -1.14 3.59 4.07
C ASN A 261 -0.56 3.93 5.45
N GLY A 262 -1.40 4.34 6.40
CA GLY A 262 -0.98 4.73 7.74
C GLY A 262 -0.32 3.59 8.55
N GLU A 263 -0.66 2.32 8.30
CA GLU A 263 0.00 1.18 8.96
C GLU A 263 1.44 1.02 8.47
N ASP A 264 1.68 1.17 7.16
CA ASP A 264 3.03 1.12 6.59
C ASP A 264 3.86 2.32 7.04
N LEU A 265 3.29 3.53 7.02
CA LEU A 265 3.98 4.73 7.52
C LEU A 265 4.31 4.61 9.02
N SER A 266 3.43 3.99 9.81
CA SER A 266 3.70 3.70 11.23
C SER A 266 4.84 2.70 11.40
N CYS A 267 4.89 1.68 10.55
CA CYS A 267 6.03 0.77 10.48
C CYS A 267 7.32 1.53 10.17
N MET A 268 7.31 2.42 9.17
CA MET A 268 8.45 3.27 8.84
C MET A 268 8.89 4.16 10.00
N ARG A 269 7.96 4.79 10.73
CA ARG A 269 8.29 5.56 11.94
C ARG A 269 9.05 4.71 12.94
N MET A 270 8.58 3.49 13.21
CA MET A 270 9.27 2.56 14.12
C MET A 270 10.68 2.27 13.61
N MET A 271 10.86 2.10 12.30
CA MET A 271 12.18 1.93 11.70
C MET A 271 13.06 3.18 11.84
N MET A 272 12.48 4.39 11.91
CA MET A 272 13.17 5.66 12.13
C MET A 272 13.44 6.01 13.61
N GLY A 273 13.04 5.16 14.55
CA GLY A 273 13.35 5.34 15.97
C GLY A 273 12.19 5.83 16.86
N ARG A 274 10.96 5.92 16.34
CA ARG A 274 9.76 6.32 17.09
C ARG A 274 8.54 5.50 16.71
N ASP A 275 7.70 5.12 17.65
CA ASP A 275 6.38 4.59 17.30
C ASP A 275 5.32 5.71 17.13
N ASN A 276 4.05 5.34 17.06
CA ASN A 276 2.93 6.27 16.95
C ASN A 276 2.61 7.00 18.25
N ASP A 277 3.19 6.63 19.39
CA ASP A 277 3.03 7.36 20.66
C ASP A 277 4.29 8.20 20.98
N ASN A 278 5.18 8.34 19.99
CA ASN A 278 6.52 8.93 20.14
C ASN A 278 7.43 8.19 21.15
N ALA A 279 7.14 6.93 21.49
CA ALA A 279 8.06 6.13 22.29
C ALA A 279 9.28 5.73 21.45
N VAL A 280 10.45 5.63 22.12
CA VAL A 280 11.72 5.31 21.45
C VAL A 280 11.73 3.86 20.99
N THR A 281 12.09 3.63 19.73
CA THR A 281 12.33 2.28 19.19
C THR A 281 13.81 2.05 18.85
N PRO A 282 14.25 0.79 18.66
CA PRO A 282 15.61 0.48 18.20
C PRO A 282 15.94 0.89 16.75
N GLY A 283 14.95 1.36 15.99
CA GLY A 283 15.06 1.67 14.56
C GLY A 283 16.20 2.62 14.21
N LYS A 284 16.85 2.42 13.07
CA LYS A 284 18.04 3.15 12.61
C LYS A 284 17.87 3.83 11.25
N LEU A 285 16.67 3.76 10.67
CA LEU A 285 16.37 4.30 9.35
C LEU A 285 16.53 5.82 9.37
N SER A 286 17.42 6.32 8.53
CA SER A 286 17.78 7.74 8.45
C SER A 286 17.65 8.31 7.05
N ASP A 287 17.62 7.45 6.04
CA ASP A 287 17.50 7.84 4.63
C ASP A 287 16.34 7.06 3.99
N ILE A 288 15.38 7.77 3.41
CA ILE A 288 14.26 7.16 2.71
C ILE A 288 14.02 7.81 1.36
N ASP A 289 13.82 6.96 0.37
CA ASP A 289 13.35 7.34 -0.96
C ASP A 289 11.95 6.76 -1.19
N LEU A 290 10.97 7.67 -1.26
CA LEU A 290 9.56 7.37 -1.50
C LEU A 290 9.09 7.86 -2.88
N THR A 291 10.00 8.15 -3.81
CA THR A 291 9.65 8.75 -5.11
C THR A 291 8.55 7.98 -5.85
N ASP A 292 8.66 6.65 -5.85
CA ASP A 292 7.72 5.72 -6.52
C ASP A 292 6.63 5.17 -5.59
N VAL A 293 6.40 5.83 -4.44
CA VAL A 293 5.29 5.54 -3.56
C VAL A 293 4.05 6.33 -3.96
N HIS A 294 2.90 5.68 -3.84
CA HIS A 294 1.60 6.32 -3.78
C HIS A 294 1.05 6.23 -2.36
N LEU A 295 0.63 7.36 -1.78
CA LEU A 295 0.04 7.39 -0.44
C LEU A 295 -1.47 7.14 -0.54
N ALA A 296 -1.92 6.04 0.05
CA ALA A 296 -3.33 5.67 0.12
C ALA A 296 -3.96 6.03 1.46
N ALA A 297 -5.28 6.24 1.44
CA ALA A 297 -6.05 6.44 2.66
C ALA A 297 -6.12 5.18 3.55
N GLY A 298 -6.29 5.41 4.86
CA GLY A 298 -6.55 4.37 5.85
C GLY A 298 -5.35 4.04 6.75
N GLY A 299 -5.64 3.58 7.98
CA GLY A 299 -4.62 3.38 9.01
C GLY A 299 -4.20 4.69 9.68
N MET A 300 -3.83 4.61 10.96
CA MET A 300 -3.43 5.77 11.77
C MET A 300 -1.91 5.91 11.79
N VAL A 301 -1.40 7.13 11.72
CA VAL A 301 0.03 7.43 11.75
C VAL A 301 0.35 8.62 12.64
N GLY A 302 1.50 8.57 13.31
CA GLY A 302 2.05 9.69 14.07
C GLY A 302 1.47 9.87 15.47
N PRO A 303 2.08 10.76 16.28
CA PRO A 303 1.72 11.03 17.68
C PRO A 303 0.33 11.63 17.90
N TYR A 304 -0.30 12.08 16.83
CA TYR A 304 -1.64 12.65 16.86
C TYR A 304 -2.69 11.68 16.32
N HIS A 305 -2.27 10.47 15.92
CA HIS A 305 -3.10 9.42 15.32
C HIS A 305 -3.98 9.96 14.17
N HIS A 306 -3.36 10.69 13.24
CA HIS A 306 -4.06 11.10 12.04
C HIS A 306 -4.22 9.90 11.10
N GLU A 307 -5.39 9.79 10.48
CA GLU A 307 -5.61 8.81 9.43
C GLU A 307 -4.80 9.23 8.20
N ALA A 308 -4.08 8.29 7.59
CA ALA A 308 -3.41 8.55 6.32
C ALA A 308 -4.46 8.90 5.26
N ALA A 309 -4.10 9.80 4.36
CA ALA A 309 -4.97 10.31 3.31
C ALA A 309 -4.27 10.28 1.95
N GLU A 310 -5.09 10.16 0.91
CA GLU A 310 -4.63 10.05 -0.47
C GLU A 310 -3.70 11.20 -0.86
N ASN A 311 -2.46 10.89 -1.25
CA ASN A 311 -1.44 11.86 -1.68
C ASN A 311 -1.08 12.92 -0.63
N GLN A 312 -1.19 12.62 0.67
CA GLN A 312 -0.89 13.59 1.74
C GLN A 312 0.12 13.05 2.75
N ILE A 313 1.13 13.87 3.07
CA ILE A 313 1.93 13.71 4.27
C ILE A 313 1.17 14.40 5.41
N VAL A 314 0.33 13.63 6.08
CA VAL A 314 -0.56 14.12 7.14
C VAL A 314 0.20 14.57 8.38
N GLN A 315 -0.46 15.37 9.22
CA GLN A 315 0.11 15.97 10.41
C GLN A 315 0.75 14.90 11.30
N GLY A 316 2.02 15.12 11.65
CA GLY A 316 2.78 14.22 12.52
C GLY A 316 3.32 12.94 11.86
N THR A 317 3.18 12.74 10.55
CA THR A 317 3.67 11.51 9.86
C THR A 317 5.10 11.13 10.26
N PHE A 318 6.03 12.08 10.26
CA PHE A 318 7.43 11.89 10.65
C PHE A 318 7.80 12.62 11.95
N ALA A 319 6.83 13.10 12.72
CA ALA A 319 7.10 13.85 13.94
C ALA A 319 7.91 13.01 14.95
N GLY A 320 8.98 13.62 15.50
CA GLY A 320 9.89 13.01 16.46
C GLY A 320 10.92 12.05 15.86
N CYS A 321 10.91 11.80 14.54
CA CYS A 321 11.88 10.94 13.86
C CYS A 321 13.26 11.61 13.80
N GLU A 322 13.91 11.76 14.95
CA GLU A 322 15.19 12.47 15.13
C GLU A 322 16.36 11.85 14.37
N LYS A 323 16.26 10.60 13.93
CA LYS A 323 17.29 9.93 13.12
C LYS A 323 17.15 10.20 11.63
N LEU A 324 16.00 10.68 11.17
CA LEU A 324 15.76 10.99 9.76
C LEU A 324 16.68 12.15 9.34
N THR A 325 17.60 11.88 8.42
CA THR A 325 18.55 12.87 7.88
C THR A 325 18.17 13.33 6.48
N HIS A 326 17.54 12.44 5.70
CA HIS A 326 17.17 12.67 4.32
C HIS A 326 15.84 11.97 3.99
N VAL A 327 14.99 12.65 3.22
CA VAL A 327 13.72 12.11 2.73
C VAL A 327 13.43 12.64 1.34
N VAL A 328 13.20 11.72 0.41
CA VAL A 328 12.55 12.01 -0.86
C VAL A 328 11.07 11.68 -0.73
N LEU A 329 10.20 12.66 -0.97
CA LEU A 329 8.76 12.50 -0.82
C LEU A 329 8.14 11.85 -2.07
N PRO A 330 6.96 11.22 -1.94
CA PRO A 330 6.18 10.74 -3.09
C PRO A 330 6.01 11.80 -4.17
N ALA A 331 6.27 11.44 -5.42
CA ALA A 331 6.20 12.37 -6.55
C ALA A 331 4.79 12.94 -6.76
N ASP A 332 3.77 12.20 -6.34
CA ASP A 332 2.36 12.57 -6.40
C ASP A 332 1.84 13.25 -5.12
N ALA A 333 2.66 13.42 -4.07
CA ALA A 333 2.23 14.08 -2.84
C ALA A 333 1.77 15.52 -3.13
N THR A 334 0.51 15.79 -2.83
CA THR A 334 -0.15 17.07 -3.09
C THR A 334 -0.12 17.99 -1.88
N THR A 335 -0.07 17.41 -0.68
CA THR A 335 -0.17 18.14 0.59
C THR A 335 0.89 17.68 1.58
N ILE A 336 1.55 18.66 2.21
CA ILE A 336 2.36 18.47 3.42
C ILE A 336 1.67 19.24 4.54
N GLU A 337 1.07 18.52 5.47
CA GLU A 337 0.34 19.14 6.56
C GLU A 337 1.27 19.71 7.64
N LYS A 338 0.68 20.52 8.51
CA LYS A 338 1.40 21.19 9.60
C LYS A 338 2.09 20.13 10.47
N ASP A 339 3.33 20.39 10.85
CA ASP A 339 4.09 19.53 11.77
C ASP A 339 4.23 18.07 11.31
N ALA A 340 4.11 17.80 10.00
CA ALA A 340 4.45 16.52 9.39
C ALA A 340 5.86 16.02 9.76
N PHE A 341 6.82 16.95 9.92
CA PHE A 341 8.22 16.69 10.29
C PHE A 341 8.59 17.32 11.64
N ALA A 342 7.62 17.51 12.55
CA ALA A 342 7.92 18.17 13.83
C ALA A 342 9.06 17.47 14.58
N ASP A 343 10.02 18.22 15.10
CA ASP A 343 11.16 17.69 15.85
C ASP A 343 12.03 16.64 15.10
N CYS A 344 12.03 16.65 13.76
CA CYS A 344 13.02 15.96 12.95
C CYS A 344 14.39 16.67 13.03
N THR A 345 15.04 16.57 14.19
CA THR A 345 16.23 17.38 14.53
C THR A 345 17.49 17.07 13.72
N SER A 346 17.55 15.94 13.00
CA SER A 346 18.66 15.61 12.10
C SER A 346 18.37 15.82 10.62
N LEU A 347 17.13 16.16 10.26
CA LEU A 347 16.70 16.30 8.86
C LEU A 347 17.34 17.54 8.25
N ARG A 348 18.07 17.37 7.15
CA ARG A 348 18.89 18.46 6.55
C ARG A 348 18.25 19.11 5.34
N GLU A 349 17.53 18.33 4.56
CA GLU A 349 16.93 18.78 3.31
C GLU A 349 15.61 18.07 3.08
N ILE A 350 14.67 18.77 2.45
CA ILE A 350 13.43 18.22 1.92
C ILE A 350 13.27 18.74 0.49
N GLU A 351 13.11 17.84 -0.47
CA GLU A 351 12.69 18.19 -1.82
C GLU A 351 11.17 18.22 -1.91
N ILE A 352 10.61 19.37 -2.31
CA ILE A 352 9.17 19.53 -2.54
C ILE A 352 8.80 18.96 -3.93
N PRO A 353 7.88 17.98 -4.00
CA PRO A 353 7.55 17.30 -5.25
C PRO A 353 6.78 18.20 -6.22
N ALA A 354 6.77 17.82 -7.50
CA ALA A 354 6.10 18.59 -8.56
C ALA A 354 4.61 18.83 -8.29
N SER A 355 3.94 17.85 -7.66
CA SER A 355 2.50 17.83 -7.43
C SER A 355 2.05 18.64 -6.20
N ALA A 356 2.98 19.08 -5.34
CA ALA A 356 2.64 19.77 -4.10
C ALA A 356 1.95 21.12 -4.36
N GLY A 357 0.77 21.29 -3.76
CA GLY A 357 -0.05 22.51 -3.85
C GLY A 357 -0.46 23.11 -2.50
N SER A 358 -0.27 22.38 -1.40
CA SER A 358 -0.51 22.88 -0.04
C SER A 358 0.58 22.43 0.91
N ILE A 359 1.32 23.37 1.47
CA ILE A 359 2.43 23.11 2.40
C ILE A 359 2.27 23.98 3.62
N LEU A 360 2.28 23.34 4.79
CA LEU A 360 2.40 24.00 6.08
C LEU A 360 3.73 23.58 6.73
N PRO A 361 4.46 24.53 7.37
CA PRO A 361 5.77 24.25 7.92
C PRO A 361 5.69 23.31 9.13
N SER A 362 6.80 22.62 9.38
CA SER A 362 7.03 21.88 10.63
C SER A 362 8.01 22.63 11.52
N SER A 363 7.76 22.56 12.82
CA SER A 363 8.63 23.12 13.87
C SER A 363 9.71 22.13 14.32
N GLY A 364 10.76 22.60 15.00
CA GLY A 364 11.76 21.71 15.62
C GLY A 364 12.75 21.02 14.67
N CYS A 365 12.67 21.28 13.35
CA CYS A 365 13.64 20.78 12.35
C CYS A 365 14.98 21.55 12.44
N THR A 366 15.69 21.43 13.55
CA THR A 366 16.85 22.29 13.89
C THR A 366 18.06 22.13 12.97
N ALA A 367 18.19 20.99 12.28
CA ALA A 367 19.23 20.76 11.28
C ALA A 367 18.81 21.07 9.83
N LEU A 368 17.55 21.48 9.58
CA LEU A 368 17.05 21.71 8.22
C LEU A 368 17.76 22.91 7.61
N GLU A 369 18.64 22.68 6.65
CA GLU A 369 19.49 23.68 6.00
C GLU A 369 18.85 24.24 4.73
N ALA A 370 18.06 23.42 4.02
CA ALA A 370 17.42 23.81 2.77
C ALA A 370 16.08 23.09 2.52
N LEU A 371 15.22 23.77 1.78
CA LEU A 371 14.04 23.22 1.11
C LEU A 371 14.24 23.42 -0.39
N THR A 372 14.38 22.34 -1.15
CA THR A 372 14.48 22.37 -2.61
C THR A 372 13.10 22.11 -3.22
N VAL A 373 12.90 22.48 -4.48
CA VAL A 373 11.61 22.34 -5.15
C VAL A 373 11.84 21.76 -6.53
N SER A 374 11.08 20.73 -6.88
CA SER A 374 11.07 20.17 -8.22
C SER A 374 10.85 21.27 -9.26
N PRO A 375 11.64 21.34 -10.37
CA PRO A 375 11.47 22.35 -11.41
C PRO A 375 10.10 22.37 -12.08
N ALA A 376 9.33 21.28 -11.95
CA ALA A 376 7.98 21.15 -12.49
C ALA A 376 6.88 21.66 -11.53
N ASN A 377 7.21 22.02 -10.29
CA ASN A 377 6.23 22.56 -9.35
C ASN A 377 5.77 23.97 -9.77
N ALA A 378 4.45 24.16 -9.88
CA ALA A 378 3.87 25.44 -10.32
C ALA A 378 3.52 26.40 -9.16
N ASN A 379 3.49 25.92 -7.92
CA ASN A 379 2.96 26.64 -6.75
C ASN A 379 4.07 27.26 -5.88
N TYR A 380 5.27 26.68 -5.92
CA TYR A 380 6.37 27.02 -5.03
C TYR A 380 7.69 27.13 -5.79
N LYS A 381 8.66 27.81 -5.17
CA LYS A 381 10.05 27.83 -5.62
C LYS A 381 11.00 27.89 -4.43
N SER A 382 12.18 27.32 -4.60
CA SER A 382 13.27 27.51 -3.65
C SER A 382 14.12 28.70 -4.07
N GLN A 383 14.44 29.58 -3.14
CA GLN A 383 15.42 30.63 -3.33
C GLN A 383 16.39 30.63 -2.16
N ASP A 384 17.67 30.35 -2.43
CA ASP A 384 18.71 30.21 -1.41
C ASP A 384 18.31 29.21 -0.30
N GLY A 385 17.69 28.08 -0.70
CA GLY A 385 17.22 27.04 0.22
C GLY A 385 15.96 27.39 1.02
N VAL A 386 15.36 28.56 0.81
CA VAL A 386 14.10 28.97 1.47
C VAL A 386 12.91 28.68 0.56
N LEU A 387 11.87 28.06 1.10
CA LEU A 387 10.65 27.77 0.36
C LEU A 387 9.76 29.02 0.27
N LEU A 388 9.52 29.46 -0.96
CA LEU A 388 8.66 30.60 -1.28
C LEU A 388 7.44 30.14 -2.10
N ASN A 389 6.39 30.94 -2.11
CA ASN A 389 5.35 30.83 -3.14
C ASN A 389 5.90 31.12 -4.54
N ALA A 390 5.14 30.76 -5.58
CA ALA A 390 5.48 30.96 -6.98
C ALA A 390 5.91 32.42 -7.28
N GLU A 391 5.21 33.40 -6.71
CA GLU A 391 5.55 34.82 -6.88
C GLU A 391 6.87 35.21 -6.20
N GLY A 392 7.29 34.53 -5.14
CA GLY A 392 8.50 34.85 -4.38
C GLY A 392 8.35 36.03 -3.42
N ASN A 393 7.12 36.35 -3.02
CA ASN A 393 6.81 37.43 -2.10
C ASN A 393 6.31 36.94 -0.73
N ARG A 394 6.21 35.61 -0.54
CA ARG A 394 5.83 34.97 0.71
C ARG A 394 6.76 33.80 1.01
N ILE A 395 7.33 33.79 2.21
CA ILE A 395 8.00 32.62 2.77
C ILE A 395 6.90 31.65 3.22
N VAL A 396 6.96 30.44 2.68
CA VAL A 396 6.07 29.34 3.07
C VAL A 396 6.71 28.57 4.22
N TRP A 397 8.01 28.30 4.12
CA TRP A 397 8.78 27.63 5.17
C TRP A 397 10.24 28.09 5.14
N PHE A 398 10.72 28.59 6.28
CA PHE A 398 12.13 28.92 6.47
C PHE A 398 12.89 27.76 7.14
N PRO A 399 14.03 27.30 6.58
CA PRO A 399 14.87 26.26 7.17
C PRO A 399 15.55 26.74 8.47
N MET A 400 15.17 26.16 9.63
CA MET A 400 15.69 26.58 10.96
C MET A 400 17.21 26.39 11.09
N GLY A 401 17.77 25.37 10.44
CA GLY A 401 19.19 25.04 10.43
C GLY A 401 20.01 25.85 9.41
N LYS A 402 19.41 26.72 8.60
CA LYS A 402 20.12 27.53 7.61
C LYS A 402 21.16 28.42 8.27
N LYS A 403 22.39 28.33 7.76
CA LYS A 403 23.58 29.06 8.27
C LYS A 403 23.99 30.18 7.33
N GLY A 404 24.89 31.03 7.83
CA GLY A 404 25.53 32.08 7.03
C GLY A 404 24.69 33.35 6.94
N LYS A 405 24.78 34.02 5.79
CA LYS A 405 24.11 35.30 5.54
C LYS A 405 22.81 35.07 4.78
N TYR A 406 21.75 35.78 5.15
CA TYR A 406 20.50 35.78 4.41
C TYR A 406 20.02 37.21 4.15
N THR A 407 19.69 37.49 2.90
CA THR A 407 19.09 38.76 2.48
C THR A 407 17.63 38.51 2.13
N LEU A 408 16.72 39.12 2.88
CA LEU A 408 15.29 39.01 2.59
C LEU A 408 15.00 39.70 1.25
N PRO A 409 14.32 39.03 0.29
CA PRO A 409 14.02 39.64 -1.00
C PRO A 409 13.26 40.97 -0.85
N SER A 410 13.46 41.90 -1.79
CA SER A 410 12.84 43.23 -1.75
C SER A 410 11.31 43.21 -1.92
N ALA A 411 10.74 42.07 -2.33
CA ALA A 411 9.29 41.88 -2.45
C ALA A 411 8.57 41.84 -1.09
N PHE A 412 9.29 41.63 0.02
CA PHE A 412 8.72 41.49 1.35
C PHE A 412 8.48 42.85 2.01
N THR A 413 7.26 43.06 2.51
CA THR A 413 6.86 44.27 3.24
C THR A 413 6.69 44.05 4.74
N SER A 414 6.72 42.81 5.21
CA SER A 414 6.45 42.46 6.62
C SER A 414 7.10 41.16 7.04
N ILE A 415 7.50 41.07 8.31
CA ILE A 415 7.91 39.83 8.98
C ILE A 415 6.92 39.54 10.11
N GLY A 416 6.37 38.33 10.16
CA GLY A 416 5.40 37.91 11.17
C GLY A 416 6.03 37.70 12.56
N ALA A 417 5.18 37.55 13.58
CA ALA A 417 5.63 37.21 14.92
C ALA A 417 6.33 35.85 14.91
N TYR A 418 7.46 35.74 15.62
CA TYR A 418 8.26 34.51 15.75
C TYR A 418 8.75 33.88 14.43
N ALA A 419 8.72 34.59 13.30
CA ALA A 419 8.99 34.03 11.97
C ALA A 419 10.38 33.40 11.80
N PHE A 420 11.38 33.87 12.56
CA PHE A 420 12.76 33.38 12.58
C PHE A 420 13.21 32.98 14.00
N LYS A 421 12.25 32.62 14.87
CA LYS A 421 12.55 32.11 16.21
C LYS A 421 13.48 30.90 16.11
N GLU A 422 14.51 30.86 16.96
CA GLU A 422 15.47 29.75 17.06
C GLU A 422 16.25 29.42 15.77
N CYS A 423 16.21 30.29 14.75
CA CYS A 423 16.92 30.06 13.50
C CYS A 423 18.45 30.17 13.67
N SER A 424 19.18 29.37 12.88
CA SER A 424 20.65 29.25 12.93
C SER A 424 21.40 30.27 12.06
N ILE A 425 20.67 31.20 11.44
CA ILE A 425 21.25 32.19 10.53
C ILE A 425 22.20 33.14 11.28
N GLU A 426 23.32 33.50 10.67
CA GLU A 426 24.38 34.28 11.34
C GLU A 426 24.30 35.78 11.06
N ALA A 427 23.93 36.18 9.84
CA ALA A 427 23.70 37.57 9.50
C ALA A 427 22.43 37.72 8.68
N PHE A 428 21.61 38.71 9.03
CA PHE A 428 20.33 38.92 8.38
C PHE A 428 20.21 40.34 7.85
N TYR A 429 19.83 40.47 6.58
CA TYR A 429 19.70 41.76 5.89
C TYR A 429 18.24 41.95 5.45
N LEU A 430 17.60 42.99 5.97
CA LEU A 430 16.25 43.39 5.59
C LEU A 430 16.34 44.52 4.57
N SER A 431 15.52 44.43 3.52
CA SER A 431 15.40 45.52 2.55
C SER A 431 14.62 46.71 3.14
N ASP A 432 14.80 47.89 2.54
CA ASP A 432 14.07 49.12 2.92
C ASP A 432 12.55 49.05 2.69
N ASN A 433 12.09 48.01 1.97
CA ASN A 433 10.68 47.78 1.70
C ASN A 433 9.95 47.16 2.89
N VAL A 434 10.65 46.52 3.84
CA VAL A 434 10.03 45.96 5.04
C VAL A 434 9.55 47.08 5.94
N LYS A 435 8.25 47.09 6.25
CA LYS A 435 7.57 48.10 7.07
C LYS A 435 7.25 47.61 8.48
N THR A 436 6.99 46.32 8.64
CA THR A 436 6.54 45.75 9.91
C THR A 436 7.39 44.54 10.33
N LEU A 437 7.72 44.52 11.62
CA LEU A 437 8.35 43.40 12.31
C LEU A 437 7.36 42.88 13.37
N GLY A 438 7.22 41.56 13.47
CA GLY A 438 6.42 40.93 14.50
C GLY A 438 7.16 40.80 15.84
N GLN A 439 6.39 40.70 16.91
CA GLN A 439 6.91 40.37 18.24
C GLN A 439 7.77 39.10 18.18
N GLY A 440 8.92 39.12 18.85
CA GLY A 440 9.79 37.94 18.96
C GLY A 440 10.28 37.37 17.63
N ALA A 441 10.27 38.15 16.53
CA ALA A 441 10.55 37.62 15.19
C ALA A 441 11.88 36.86 15.10
N PHE A 442 12.90 37.23 15.87
CA PHE A 442 14.21 36.56 15.92
C PHE A 442 14.52 35.99 17.31
N MET A 443 13.51 35.76 18.16
CA MET A 443 13.72 35.26 19.52
C MET A 443 14.57 33.98 19.54
N ASP A 444 15.56 33.91 20.43
CA ASP A 444 16.50 32.79 20.59
C ASP A 444 17.28 32.40 19.31
N SER A 445 17.29 33.25 18.28
CA SER A 445 18.05 33.01 17.05
C SER A 445 19.57 33.14 17.28
N GLN A 446 20.34 32.47 16.42
CA GLN A 446 21.80 32.44 16.45
C GLN A 446 22.46 33.59 15.68
N ILE A 447 21.67 34.61 15.30
CA ILE A 447 22.16 35.82 14.61
C ILE A 447 23.28 36.49 15.39
N LYS A 448 24.31 36.90 14.65
CA LYS A 448 25.45 37.70 15.12
C LYS A 448 25.30 39.16 14.73
N GLU A 449 24.72 39.40 13.57
CA GLU A 449 24.59 40.71 12.96
C GLU A 449 23.23 40.86 12.25
N ILE A 450 22.56 41.99 12.44
CA ILE A 450 21.32 42.28 11.71
C ILE A 450 21.28 43.71 11.18
N HIS A 451 20.91 43.83 9.90
CA HIS A 451 20.68 45.09 9.20
C HIS A 451 19.19 45.31 8.99
N LEU A 452 18.62 46.27 9.70
CA LEU A 452 17.23 46.66 9.52
C LEU A 452 17.11 47.69 8.40
N GLY A 453 16.17 47.46 7.49
CA GLY A 453 15.89 48.40 6.41
C GLY A 453 15.29 49.72 6.90
N ALA A 454 15.47 50.78 6.13
CA ALA A 454 14.96 52.11 6.43
C ALA A 454 13.42 52.16 6.54
N GLY A 455 12.69 51.15 6.04
CA GLY A 455 11.23 51.08 6.17
C GLY A 455 10.71 50.77 7.57
N ILE A 456 11.56 50.27 8.47
CA ILE A 456 11.14 49.80 9.80
C ILE A 456 11.02 50.98 10.77
N LYS A 457 9.81 51.19 11.29
CA LYS A 457 9.51 52.23 12.28
C LYS A 457 9.53 51.74 13.72
N LEU A 458 9.12 50.49 13.95
CA LEU A 458 8.97 49.90 15.27
C LEU A 458 9.90 48.68 15.40
N ILE A 459 10.72 48.69 16.45
CA ILE A 459 11.44 47.52 16.95
C ILE A 459 10.56 46.90 18.04
N PRO A 460 9.84 45.80 17.75
CA PRO A 460 8.76 45.32 18.60
C PRO A 460 9.29 44.56 19.82
N THR A 461 8.38 44.28 20.76
CA THR A 461 8.68 43.57 22.01
C THR A 461 9.44 42.28 21.76
N GLY A 462 10.54 42.10 22.48
CA GLY A 462 11.30 40.86 22.48
C GLY A 462 11.88 40.42 21.13
N VAL A 463 11.97 41.30 20.13
CA VAL A 463 12.32 40.91 18.75
C VAL A 463 13.65 40.15 18.65
N PHE A 464 14.65 40.50 19.47
CA PHE A 464 15.95 39.82 19.59
C PHE A 464 16.15 39.22 20.98
N GLN A 465 15.06 38.94 21.72
CA GLN A 465 15.18 38.34 23.04
C GLN A 465 15.91 36.99 22.94
N GLY A 466 16.90 36.77 23.80
CA GLY A 466 17.64 35.52 23.85
C GLY A 466 18.61 35.28 22.68
N CYS A 467 18.85 36.27 21.80
CA CYS A 467 19.86 36.16 20.76
C CYS A 467 21.29 36.21 21.33
N ARG A 468 21.74 35.10 21.93
CA ARG A 468 23.00 35.02 22.71
C ARG A 468 24.28 35.24 21.91
N LYS A 469 24.18 35.32 20.57
CA LYS A 469 25.30 35.59 19.67
C LYS A 469 25.25 36.97 19.02
N LEU A 470 24.17 37.73 19.23
CA LEU A 470 23.95 39.01 18.56
C LEU A 470 24.86 40.06 19.17
N THR A 471 25.82 40.52 18.39
CA THR A 471 26.79 41.55 18.78
C THR A 471 26.55 42.87 18.06
N LYS A 472 25.98 42.84 16.84
CA LYS A 472 25.80 44.04 16.02
C LYS A 472 24.38 44.21 15.52
N VAL A 473 23.81 45.39 15.74
CA VAL A 473 22.49 45.77 15.24
C VAL A 473 22.58 47.11 14.52
N TYR A 474 22.06 47.16 13.29
CA TYR A 474 21.91 48.39 12.52
C TYR A 474 20.43 48.76 12.43
N LEU A 475 20.03 49.82 13.12
CA LEU A 475 18.67 50.34 13.07
C LEU A 475 18.48 51.23 11.85
N GLY A 476 17.37 51.05 11.13
CA GLY A 476 17.06 51.80 9.92
C GLY A 476 16.79 53.28 10.20
N ALA A 477 16.97 54.12 9.17
CA ALA A 477 16.88 55.58 9.26
C ALA A 477 15.50 56.14 9.68
N ASN A 478 14.42 55.35 9.56
CA ASN A 478 13.08 55.73 10.01
C ASN A 478 12.65 55.02 11.30
N THR A 479 13.59 54.47 12.08
CA THR A 479 13.26 53.87 13.38
C THR A 479 12.71 54.96 14.31
N GLU A 480 11.47 54.80 14.75
CA GLU A 480 10.74 55.74 15.60
C GLU A 480 10.62 55.23 17.04
N GLN A 481 10.49 53.91 17.23
CA GLN A 481 10.21 53.30 18.53
C GLN A 481 10.94 51.97 18.77
N ILE A 482 11.38 51.77 20.01
CA ILE A 482 11.91 50.50 20.53
C ILE A 482 11.08 50.05 21.73
N SER A 483 10.45 48.88 21.61
CA SER A 483 9.59 48.28 22.63
C SER A 483 10.35 47.45 23.66
N ASN A 484 9.66 47.08 24.74
CA ASN A 484 10.21 46.33 25.87
C ASN A 484 10.96 45.06 25.47
N TYR A 485 12.08 44.78 26.14
CA TYR A 485 12.88 43.57 26.00
C TYR A 485 13.43 43.30 24.61
N ALA A 486 13.47 44.31 23.72
CA ALA A 486 13.90 44.17 22.34
C ALA A 486 15.25 43.45 22.19
N PHE A 487 16.16 43.67 23.14
CA PHE A 487 17.51 43.10 23.18
C PHE A 487 17.80 42.27 24.44
N ASP A 488 16.79 41.82 25.20
CA ASP A 488 17.02 41.08 26.46
C ASP A 488 17.86 39.81 26.21
N GLY A 489 19.02 39.69 26.87
CA GLY A 489 19.92 38.55 26.72
C GLY A 489 20.77 38.57 25.45
N SER A 490 20.78 39.67 24.69
CA SER A 490 21.68 39.89 23.54
C SER A 490 22.95 40.64 23.96
N PRO A 491 24.15 40.08 23.75
CA PRO A 491 25.42 40.71 24.14
C PRO A 491 25.91 41.71 23.07
N LEU A 492 25.14 42.77 22.81
CA LEU A 492 25.52 43.79 21.82
C LEU A 492 26.86 44.43 22.18
N THR A 493 27.79 44.45 21.24
CA THR A 493 29.02 45.24 21.29
C THR A 493 28.87 46.55 20.55
N ASP A 494 28.02 46.58 19.52
CA ASP A 494 27.78 47.75 18.69
C ASP A 494 26.30 47.89 18.34
N LEU A 495 25.75 49.07 18.63
CA LEU A 495 24.41 49.47 18.21
C LEU A 495 24.51 50.70 17.32
N TYR A 496 24.15 50.55 16.06
CA TYR A 496 24.17 51.61 15.06
C TYR A 496 22.77 52.18 14.89
N VAL A 497 22.65 53.50 15.04
CA VAL A 497 21.39 54.23 14.92
C VAL A 497 21.51 55.23 13.78
N SER A 498 20.87 54.94 12.64
CA SER A 498 20.82 55.88 11.51
C SER A 498 19.62 56.83 11.55
N ALA A 499 18.77 56.75 12.58
CA ALA A 499 17.58 57.58 12.71
C ALA A 499 17.93 59.06 12.90
N SER A 500 17.30 59.93 12.12
CA SER A 500 17.53 61.39 12.20
C SER A 500 16.98 62.04 13.48
N MET A 501 16.03 61.37 14.14
CA MET A 501 15.49 61.73 15.45
C MET A 501 15.78 60.61 16.44
N ILE A 502 15.99 60.97 17.71
CA ILE A 502 16.23 59.97 18.77
C ILE A 502 14.98 59.08 18.90
N PRO A 503 15.08 57.75 18.67
CA PRO A 503 13.93 56.88 18.79
C PRO A 503 13.37 56.85 20.22
N TYR A 504 12.05 56.83 20.35
CA TYR A 504 11.38 56.63 21.63
C TYR A 504 11.64 55.20 22.13
N CYS A 505 11.92 55.07 23.42
CA CYS A 505 12.14 53.77 24.06
C CYS A 505 11.10 53.55 25.15
N GLU A 506 10.43 52.40 25.14
CA GLU A 506 9.66 51.94 26.28
C GLU A 506 10.57 51.68 27.49
N GLU A 507 9.98 51.65 28.69
CA GLU A 507 10.72 51.59 29.97
C GLU A 507 11.75 50.45 30.03
N ASN A 508 11.39 49.28 29.49
CA ASN A 508 12.23 48.07 29.49
C ASN A 508 12.86 47.79 28.11
N ALA A 509 12.92 48.75 27.19
CA ALA A 509 13.49 48.54 25.85
C ALA A 509 14.91 47.96 25.87
N PHE A 510 15.72 48.43 26.83
CA PHE A 510 17.08 47.95 27.10
C PHE A 510 17.18 47.21 28.44
N ALA A 511 16.08 46.64 28.95
CA ALA A 511 16.16 45.67 30.04
C ALA A 511 16.89 44.44 29.50
N ASN A 512 18.15 44.28 29.89
CA ASN A 512 19.05 43.25 29.38
C ASN A 512 19.79 42.58 30.54
N LYS A 513 19.77 41.25 30.55
CA LYS A 513 20.45 40.42 31.56
C LYS A 513 21.96 40.28 31.35
N VAL A 514 22.50 40.79 30.24
CA VAL A 514 23.95 40.85 30.00
C VAL A 514 24.59 41.85 30.96
N GLU A 515 25.58 41.39 31.71
CA GLU A 515 26.35 42.21 32.66
C GLU A 515 27.00 43.39 31.93
N ASP A 516 26.98 44.57 32.56
CA ASP A 516 27.60 45.79 32.05
C ASP A 516 27.19 46.17 30.61
N PHE A 517 25.98 45.81 30.18
CA PHE A 517 25.48 46.06 28.82
C PHE A 517 25.72 47.50 28.32
N PHE A 518 25.35 48.50 29.13
CA PHE A 518 25.53 49.91 28.76
C PHE A 518 26.99 50.38 28.75
N ALA A 519 27.88 49.69 29.47
CA ALA A 519 29.30 50.03 29.53
C ALA A 519 30.09 49.36 28.40
N THR A 520 29.64 48.20 27.94
CA THR A 520 30.34 47.36 26.94
C THR A 520 29.87 47.61 25.51
N CYS A 521 28.62 48.06 25.33
CA CYS A 521 28.08 48.38 24.00
C CYS A 521 28.47 49.80 23.56
N VAL A 522 29.06 49.91 22.38
CA VAL A 522 29.32 51.18 21.69
C VAL A 522 28.06 51.61 20.93
N LEU A 523 27.55 52.79 21.27
CA LEU A 523 26.42 53.41 20.59
C LEU A 523 26.95 54.34 19.49
N HIS A 524 26.70 53.97 18.24
CA HIS A 524 27.04 54.74 17.04
C HIS A 524 25.82 55.56 16.62
N VAL A 525 25.94 56.89 16.62
CA VAL A 525 24.84 57.83 16.35
C VAL A 525 25.18 58.76 15.18
N PRO A 526 24.19 59.43 14.54
CA PRO A 526 24.48 60.31 13.42
C PRO A 526 25.35 61.51 13.83
N ALA A 527 26.18 62.00 12.91
CA ALA A 527 26.97 63.22 13.08
C ALA A 527 26.16 64.39 13.69
N GLY A 528 26.70 65.01 14.75
CA GLY A 528 26.09 66.12 15.47
C GLY A 528 25.06 65.72 16.54
N MET A 529 24.70 64.44 16.67
CA MET A 529 23.69 63.98 17.62
C MET A 529 24.27 63.53 18.98
N LYS A 530 25.59 63.38 19.13
CA LYS A 530 26.19 62.80 20.34
C LYS A 530 25.75 63.47 21.65
N LYS A 531 25.75 64.80 21.71
CA LYS A 531 25.32 65.54 22.92
C LYS A 531 23.85 65.30 23.23
N SER A 532 23.00 65.20 22.21
CA SER A 532 21.57 64.93 22.37
C SER A 532 21.33 63.53 22.96
N TYR A 533 22.06 62.53 22.49
CA TYR A 533 22.01 61.18 23.06
C TYR A 533 22.57 61.10 24.48
N GLN A 534 23.70 61.76 24.77
CA GLN A 534 24.30 61.82 26.11
C GLN A 534 23.35 62.43 27.16
N ASN A 535 22.56 63.43 26.78
CA ASN A 535 21.61 64.10 27.67
C ASN A 535 20.25 63.37 27.78
N HIS A 536 20.02 62.30 27.02
CA HIS A 536 18.74 61.61 26.99
C HIS A 536 18.62 60.60 28.14
N LYS A 537 17.45 60.51 28.79
CA LYS A 537 17.21 59.67 30.00
C LYS A 537 17.56 58.18 29.82
N ILE A 538 17.23 57.60 28.66
CA ILE A 538 17.46 56.18 28.36
C ILE A 538 18.77 55.99 27.59
N TRP A 539 18.88 56.58 26.39
CA TRP A 539 20.09 56.53 25.58
C TRP A 539 21.38 57.07 26.24
N GLY A 540 21.27 58.02 27.17
CA GLY A 540 22.43 58.55 27.92
C GLY A 540 23.01 57.56 28.93
N LYS A 541 22.40 56.38 29.11
CA LYS A 541 22.97 55.29 29.92
C LYS A 541 24.20 54.65 29.25
N PHE A 542 24.30 54.68 27.93
CA PHE A 542 25.46 54.14 27.20
C PHE A 542 26.70 55.00 27.50
N THR A 543 27.78 54.37 27.97
CA THR A 543 29.00 55.09 28.37
C THR A 543 29.90 55.44 27.18
N HIS A 544 29.80 54.66 26.09
CA HIS A 544 30.57 54.85 24.87
C HIS A 544 29.65 55.29 23.72
N ILE A 545 29.56 56.60 23.48
CA ILE A 545 28.79 57.18 22.38
C ILE A 545 29.75 57.83 21.37
N VAL A 546 29.69 57.39 20.12
CA VAL A 546 30.49 57.86 19.00
C VAL A 546 29.60 58.34 17.86
N GLU A 547 30.11 59.26 17.05
CA GLU A 547 29.40 59.75 15.87
C GLU A 547 29.96 59.05 14.62
N GLU A 548 29.06 58.71 13.69
CA GLU A 548 29.41 58.24 12.33
C GLU A 548 29.36 59.35 11.28
#